data_AF-A0A9Q0H3U8-F1
#
_entry.id   AF-A0A9Q0H3U8-F1
#
_cell.length_a   1.000
_cell.length_b   1.000
_cell.length_c   1.000
_cell.angle_alpha   90.00
_cell.angle_beta   90.00
_cell.angle_gamma   90.00
#
_symmetry.space_group_name_H-M   'P 1'
#
loop_
_entity.id
_entity.type
_entity.pdbx_description
1 polymer ?
#
loop_
_entity_poly.entity_id
_entity_poly.type
_entity_poly.pdbx_seq_one_letter_code
_entity_poly.pdbx_strand_id
1 'polypeptide(L)'
;MSFQAKLTLNCFSINLHSLLIKLCHTSNAKQLTLKIKKNMATFLSFSLLCFFFFIFFLSLCSFNGGTGGSDIINETCRKSAKSDPNINYNFCVSSLQTGHKSHNPTNLKQLGITAVKLTKSNASHTKSFIKNLLKNKKLDPFVKLALQDCMEVYSDAVDLLKEAIKDVKEKRYSEANIKLSSAMDSSSSCEEGFNEKKGKDSPLTKENKDVFQLAAISLSIINMFGGNGYY
;
A
#
# COMPACT_ATOMS: atom_id res chain seq x y z
N MET A 1 -3.98 23.38 16.89
CA MET A 1 -3.22 23.86 18.07
C MET A 1 -3.51 22.91 19.22
N SER A 2 -2.55 22.05 19.57
CA SER A 2 -2.79 20.78 20.29
C SER A 2 -2.97 20.96 21.81
N PHE A 3 -3.74 20.05 22.39
CA PHE A 3 -4.04 19.90 23.82
C PHE A 3 -2.79 19.92 24.73
N GLN A 4 -1.63 19.53 24.19
CA GLN A 4 -0.32 19.49 24.84
C GLN A 4 0.24 20.88 25.20
N ALA A 5 0.05 21.90 24.35
CA ALA A 5 0.50 23.27 24.63
C ALA A 5 -0.32 23.91 25.76
N LYS A 6 -1.62 23.58 25.84
CA LYS A 6 -2.49 24.01 26.94
C LYS A 6 -2.12 23.34 28.27
N LEU A 7 -1.70 22.07 28.25
CA LEU A 7 -1.29 21.34 29.46
C LEU A 7 0.03 21.86 30.05
N THR A 8 1.01 22.16 29.20
CA THR A 8 2.33 22.71 29.60
C THR A 8 2.24 24.13 30.13
N LEU A 9 1.44 25.00 29.49
CA LEU A 9 1.15 26.36 30.01
C LEU A 9 0.41 26.32 31.37
N ASN A 10 -0.56 25.41 31.53
CA ASN A 10 -1.29 25.26 32.79
C ASN A 10 -0.41 24.74 33.94
N CYS A 11 0.49 23.79 33.67
CA CYS A 11 1.43 23.29 34.70
C CYS A 11 2.44 24.36 35.15
N PHE A 12 2.90 25.22 34.24
CA PHE A 12 3.80 26.32 34.58
C PHE A 12 3.10 27.37 35.46
N SER A 13 1.85 27.70 35.13
CA SER A 13 1.04 28.70 35.86
C SER A 13 0.66 28.26 37.28
N ILE A 14 0.26 26.99 37.46
CA ILE A 14 -0.16 26.44 38.77
C ILE A 14 1.02 26.41 39.77
N ASN A 15 2.23 26.09 39.30
CA ASN A 15 3.42 26.00 40.16
C ASN A 15 3.94 27.37 40.59
N LEU A 16 3.90 28.38 39.71
CA LEU A 16 4.31 29.74 40.05
C LEU A 16 3.36 30.38 41.08
N HIS A 17 2.05 30.16 40.92
CA HIS A 17 1.04 30.70 41.83
C HIS A 17 1.15 30.11 43.25
N SER A 18 1.36 28.79 43.38
CA SER A 18 1.56 28.11 44.68
C SER A 18 2.87 28.54 45.38
N LEU A 19 3.92 28.81 44.59
CA LEU A 19 5.20 29.29 45.09
C LEU A 19 5.11 30.72 45.63
N LEU A 20 4.41 31.61 44.93
CA LEU A 20 4.20 33.00 45.35
C LEU A 20 3.42 33.10 46.67
N ILE A 21 2.38 32.27 46.86
CA ILE A 21 1.61 32.21 48.12
C ILE A 21 2.50 31.77 49.29
N LYS A 22 3.36 30.77 49.11
CA LYS A 22 4.25 30.26 50.17
C LYS A 22 5.41 31.19 50.53
N LEU A 23 5.78 32.10 49.63
CA LEU A 23 6.82 33.11 49.86
C LEU A 23 6.27 34.36 50.59
N CYS A 24 4.99 34.68 50.42
CA CYS A 24 4.35 35.86 51.01
C CYS A 24 4.18 35.78 52.55
N HIS A 25 4.19 34.58 53.14
CA HIS A 25 3.96 34.36 54.58
C HIS A 25 5.24 34.31 55.46
N THR A 26 6.44 34.56 54.92
CA THR A 26 7.69 34.48 55.69
C THR A 26 8.22 35.86 56.10
N SER A 27 8.15 36.19 57.40
CA SER A 27 8.59 37.49 57.97
C SER A 27 10.10 37.63 58.18
N ASN A 28 10.89 36.54 58.06
CA ASN A 28 12.33 36.55 58.33
C ASN A 28 13.16 36.48 57.03
N ALA A 29 13.94 37.54 56.76
CA ALA A 29 14.74 37.70 55.55
C ALA A 29 15.79 36.58 55.32
N LYS A 30 16.38 36.00 56.38
CA LYS A 30 17.34 34.87 56.26
C LYS A 30 16.65 33.55 55.90
N GLN A 31 15.44 33.31 56.42
CA GLN A 31 14.62 32.16 56.05
C GLN A 31 14.07 32.29 54.63
N LEU A 32 13.70 33.51 54.22
CA LEU A 32 13.22 33.80 52.87
C LEU A 32 14.30 33.50 51.81
N THR A 33 15.54 33.95 52.01
CA THR A 33 16.64 33.70 51.07
C THR A 33 17.01 32.21 50.97
N LEU A 34 17.00 31.47 52.08
CA LEU A 34 17.23 30.02 52.08
C LEU A 34 16.11 29.26 51.35
N LYS A 35 14.85 29.66 51.56
CA LYS A 35 13.67 29.05 50.93
C LYS A 35 13.62 29.35 49.43
N ILE A 36 13.99 30.56 49.01
CA ILE A 36 14.17 30.94 47.61
C ILE A 36 15.27 30.09 46.97
N LYS A 37 16.45 29.98 47.60
CA LYS A 37 17.58 29.19 47.06
C LYS A 37 17.24 27.70 46.91
N LYS A 38 16.54 27.12 47.91
CA LYS A 38 16.10 25.72 47.87
C LYS A 38 15.04 25.48 46.78
N ASN A 39 14.08 26.40 46.65
CA ASN A 39 13.02 26.32 45.63
C ASN A 39 13.57 26.54 44.20
N MET A 40 14.55 27.43 44.03
CA MET A 40 15.27 27.62 42.76
C MET A 40 16.05 26.36 42.37
N ALA A 41 16.75 25.71 43.30
CA ALA A 41 17.45 24.46 43.04
C ALA A 41 16.49 23.31 42.67
N THR A 42 15.35 23.19 43.34
CA THR A 42 14.32 22.20 42.98
C THR A 42 13.67 22.50 41.63
N PHE A 43 13.48 23.77 41.28
CA PHE A 43 12.91 24.18 39.99
C PHE A 43 13.88 23.89 38.83
N LEU A 44 15.17 24.20 39.01
CA LEU A 44 16.22 23.86 38.05
C LEU A 44 16.34 22.34 37.85
N SER A 45 16.26 21.57 38.93
CA SER A 45 16.33 20.10 38.88
C SER A 45 15.14 19.50 38.13
N PHE A 46 13.92 20.01 38.37
CA PHE A 46 12.71 19.55 37.66
C PHE A 46 12.73 19.93 36.17
N SER A 47 13.20 21.14 35.85
CA SER A 47 13.35 21.61 34.46
C SER A 47 14.33 20.75 33.67
N LEU A 48 15.47 20.36 34.26
CA LEU A 48 16.44 19.45 33.65
C LEU A 48 15.86 18.04 33.43
N LEU A 49 15.05 17.55 34.37
CA LEU A 49 14.40 16.24 34.25
C LEU A 49 13.37 16.21 33.13
N CYS A 50 12.55 17.27 32.98
CA CYS A 50 11.62 17.42 31.87
C CYS A 50 12.33 17.52 30.52
N PHE A 51 13.46 18.22 30.46
CA PHE A 51 14.26 18.33 29.23
C PHE A 51 14.85 16.98 28.82
N PHE A 52 15.32 16.18 29.79
CA PHE A 52 15.81 14.82 29.55
C PHE A 52 14.70 13.89 29.02
N PHE A 53 13.50 13.94 29.62
CA PHE A 53 12.34 13.19 29.12
C PHE A 53 11.91 13.63 27.71
N PHE A 54 11.96 14.94 27.41
CA PHE A 54 11.63 15.46 26.09
C PHE A 54 12.63 14.99 25.02
N ILE A 55 13.94 15.00 25.32
CA ILE A 55 14.97 14.46 24.43
C ILE A 55 14.82 12.95 24.25
N PHE A 56 14.50 12.20 25.31
CA PHE A 56 14.24 10.76 25.22
C PHE A 56 13.03 10.45 24.31
N PHE A 57 11.94 11.22 24.43
CA PHE A 57 10.78 11.10 23.53
C PHE A 57 11.10 11.49 22.08
N LEU A 58 11.90 12.54 21.85
CA LEU A 58 12.37 12.91 20.51
C LEU A 58 13.27 11.83 19.88
N SER A 59 14.09 11.17 20.69
CA SER A 59 14.93 10.04 20.26
C SER A 59 14.10 8.82 19.89
N LEU A 60 13.00 8.53 20.61
CA LEU A 60 12.03 7.50 20.25
C LEU A 60 11.28 7.82 18.95
N CYS A 61 10.99 9.10 18.67
CA CYS A 61 10.39 9.52 17.40
C CYS A 61 11.35 9.47 16.20
N SER A 62 12.67 9.37 16.45
CA SER A 62 13.69 9.33 15.39
C SER A 62 13.94 7.91 14.85
N PHE A 63 13.30 6.88 15.42
CA PHE A 63 13.37 5.51 14.92
C PHE A 63 12.31 5.23 13.86
N ASN A 64 12.43 5.91 12.72
CA ASN A 64 11.85 5.44 11.46
C ASN A 64 12.98 5.31 10.45
N GLY A 65 13.72 4.20 10.58
CA GLY A 65 14.69 3.76 9.59
C GLY A 65 14.03 3.68 8.22
N GLY A 66 14.67 4.25 7.21
CA GLY A 66 14.18 4.27 5.85
C GLY A 66 14.13 2.86 5.24
N THR A 67 12.93 2.31 5.04
CA THR A 67 12.62 1.18 4.12
C THR A 67 11.15 1.16 3.66
N GLY A 68 10.45 2.31 3.60
CA GLY A 68 8.97 2.36 3.49
C GLY A 68 8.33 1.67 2.27
N GLY A 69 9.04 1.48 1.16
CA GLY A 69 8.46 0.84 -0.03
C GLY A 69 8.54 -0.69 -0.08
N SER A 70 9.60 -1.28 0.48
CA SER A 70 9.66 -2.74 0.61
C SER A 70 8.64 -3.22 1.65
N ASP A 71 8.40 -2.41 2.67
CA ASP A 71 7.47 -2.73 3.75
C ASP A 71 6.01 -2.71 3.26
N ILE A 72 5.59 -1.65 2.55
CA ILE A 72 4.23 -1.56 2.01
C ILE A 72 3.91 -2.69 1.01
N ILE A 73 4.85 -3.06 0.14
CA ILE A 73 4.65 -4.18 -0.81
C ILE A 73 4.42 -5.48 -0.06
N ASN A 74 5.28 -5.78 0.93
CA ASN A 74 5.17 -7.01 1.72
C ASN A 74 3.87 -7.06 2.52
N GLU A 75 3.48 -5.96 3.17
CA GLU A 75 2.23 -5.89 3.93
C GLU A 75 1.00 -6.06 3.02
N THR A 76 0.97 -5.34 1.89
CA THR A 76 -0.11 -5.45 0.91
C THR A 76 -0.22 -6.86 0.36
N CYS A 77 0.87 -7.46 -0.11
CA CYS A 77 0.85 -8.82 -0.65
C CYS A 77 0.45 -9.86 0.40
N ARG A 78 0.85 -9.67 1.66
CA ARG A 78 0.41 -10.54 2.77
C ARG A 78 -1.08 -10.44 3.00
N LYS A 79 -1.65 -9.23 3.02
CA LYS A 79 -3.09 -9.02 3.15
C LYS A 79 -3.84 -9.63 1.97
N SER A 80 -3.37 -9.40 0.74
CA SER A 80 -3.97 -9.93 -0.48
C SER A 80 -3.99 -11.45 -0.51
N ALA A 81 -2.84 -12.10 -0.26
CA ALA A 81 -2.74 -13.56 -0.24
C ALA A 81 -3.54 -14.21 0.90
N LYS A 82 -3.79 -13.47 2.00
CA LYS A 82 -4.67 -13.94 3.07
C LYS A 82 -6.15 -13.82 2.69
N SER A 83 -6.53 -12.79 1.93
CA SER A 83 -7.93 -12.54 1.55
C SER A 83 -8.40 -13.35 0.34
N ASP A 84 -7.48 -13.73 -0.55
CA ASP A 84 -7.80 -14.38 -1.81
C ASP A 84 -6.83 -15.55 -2.09
N PRO A 85 -7.34 -16.81 -2.12
CA PRO A 85 -6.49 -17.99 -2.37
C PRO A 85 -5.88 -18.02 -3.77
N ASN A 86 -6.40 -17.21 -4.70
CA ASN A 86 -5.84 -17.09 -6.06
C ASN A 86 -4.54 -16.27 -6.09
N ILE A 87 -4.21 -15.55 -5.02
CA ILE A 87 -3.04 -14.67 -4.97
C ILE A 87 -1.88 -15.40 -4.29
N ASN A 88 -0.85 -15.72 -5.07
CA ASN A 88 0.40 -16.21 -4.50
C ASN A 88 1.24 -15.03 -3.95
N TYR A 89 1.62 -15.10 -2.67
CA TYR A 89 2.41 -14.07 -1.99
C TYR A 89 3.73 -13.74 -2.72
N ASN A 90 4.51 -14.76 -3.10
CA ASN A 90 5.81 -14.56 -3.75
C ASN A 90 5.64 -13.96 -5.15
N PHE A 91 4.63 -14.41 -5.90
CA PHE A 91 4.28 -13.81 -7.18
C PHE A 91 3.89 -12.34 -7.05
N CYS A 92 3.08 -12.00 -6.04
CA CYS A 92 2.69 -10.63 -5.75
C CYS A 92 3.91 -9.74 -5.45
N VAL A 93 4.77 -10.16 -4.52
CA VAL A 93 5.95 -9.36 -4.11
C VAL A 93 6.89 -9.16 -5.29
N SER A 94 7.25 -10.23 -6.01
CA SER A 94 8.18 -10.15 -7.15
C SER A 94 7.65 -9.30 -8.30
N SER A 95 6.34 -9.41 -8.60
CA SER A 95 5.68 -8.61 -9.63
C SER A 95 5.70 -7.12 -9.30
N LEU A 96 5.29 -6.75 -8.07
CA LEU A 96 5.21 -5.35 -7.66
C LEU A 96 6.61 -4.74 -7.50
N GLN A 97 7.60 -5.47 -6.98
CA GLN A 97 8.99 -4.98 -6.89
C GLN A 97 9.57 -4.66 -8.28
N THR A 98 9.33 -5.52 -9.27
CA THR A 98 9.79 -5.28 -10.66
C THR A 98 9.15 -4.04 -11.28
N GLY A 99 7.95 -3.66 -10.85
CA GLY A 99 7.29 -2.42 -11.25
C GLY A 99 7.94 -1.13 -10.70
N HIS A 100 8.87 -1.24 -9.74
CA HIS A 100 9.38 -0.12 -8.94
C HIS A 100 10.91 0.06 -9.00
N LYS A 101 11.57 -0.34 -10.11
CA LYS A 101 13.04 -0.35 -10.28
C LYS A 101 13.80 0.94 -9.93
N SER A 102 13.15 2.10 -9.90
CA SER A 102 13.78 3.39 -9.57
C SER A 102 13.29 4.02 -8.27
N HIS A 103 12.05 3.74 -7.84
CA HIS A 103 11.44 4.36 -6.67
C HIS A 103 10.41 3.45 -6.02
N ASN A 104 10.57 3.31 -4.71
CA ASN A 104 9.63 2.68 -3.80
C ASN A 104 8.25 3.36 -3.88
N PRO A 105 7.14 2.60 -3.93
CA PRO A 105 5.80 3.16 -3.90
C PRO A 105 5.61 3.99 -2.62
N THR A 106 5.08 5.21 -2.75
CA THR A 106 4.93 6.11 -1.59
C THR A 106 3.58 5.93 -0.89
N ASN A 107 2.62 5.23 -1.52
CA ASN A 107 1.32 4.91 -0.93
C ASN A 107 0.59 3.78 -1.69
N LEU A 108 -0.45 3.25 -1.05
CA LEU A 108 -1.29 2.16 -1.56
C LEU A 108 -1.94 2.48 -2.92
N LYS A 109 -2.35 3.75 -3.16
CA LYS A 109 -2.95 4.16 -4.43
C LYS A 109 -1.96 4.04 -5.60
N GLN A 110 -0.71 4.46 -5.39
CA GLN A 110 0.34 4.28 -6.39
C GLN A 110 0.59 2.80 -6.64
N LEU A 111 0.62 1.98 -5.59
CA LEU A 111 0.80 0.53 -5.71
C LEU A 111 -0.32 -0.13 -6.53
N GLY A 112 -1.57 0.25 -6.29
CA GLY A 112 -2.71 -0.25 -7.08
C GLY A 112 -2.63 0.17 -8.55
N ILE A 113 -2.26 1.43 -8.85
CA ILE A 113 -2.04 1.86 -10.24
C ILE A 113 -0.90 1.07 -10.89
N THR A 114 0.19 0.79 -10.16
CA THR A 114 1.28 -0.06 -10.65
C THR A 114 0.78 -1.47 -10.97
N ALA A 115 -0.01 -2.08 -10.08
CA ALA A 115 -0.59 -3.40 -10.30
C ALA A 115 -1.42 -3.46 -11.59
N VAL A 116 -2.35 -2.51 -11.79
CA VAL A 116 -3.17 -2.46 -13.02
C VAL A 116 -2.30 -2.27 -14.28
N LYS A 117 -1.24 -1.44 -14.20
CA LYS A 117 -0.30 -1.27 -15.32
C LYS A 117 0.47 -2.54 -15.64
N LEU A 118 0.88 -3.32 -14.63
CA LEU A 118 1.51 -4.61 -14.82
C LEU A 118 0.54 -5.60 -15.48
N THR A 119 -0.70 -5.70 -15.00
CA THR A 119 -1.76 -6.52 -15.63
C THR A 119 -1.93 -6.17 -17.10
N LYS A 120 -2.04 -4.87 -17.42
CA LYS A 120 -2.14 -4.38 -18.80
C LYS A 120 -0.92 -4.76 -19.65
N SER A 121 0.28 -4.61 -19.10
CA SER A 121 1.53 -4.93 -19.78
C SER A 121 1.59 -6.42 -20.12
N ASN A 122 1.25 -7.28 -19.16
CA ASN A 122 1.20 -8.72 -19.37
C ASN A 122 0.10 -9.12 -20.37
N ALA A 123 -1.11 -8.56 -20.28
CA ALA A 123 -2.17 -8.81 -21.27
C ALA A 123 -1.74 -8.38 -22.69
N SER A 124 -1.06 -7.24 -22.82
CA SER A 124 -0.53 -6.76 -24.10
C SER A 124 0.58 -7.65 -24.65
N HIS A 125 1.44 -8.16 -23.76
CA HIS A 125 2.46 -9.15 -24.10
C HIS A 125 1.81 -10.45 -24.59
N THR A 126 0.83 -10.99 -23.86
CA THR A 126 0.09 -12.19 -24.24
C THR A 126 -0.57 -12.02 -25.61
N LYS A 127 -1.26 -10.91 -25.85
CA LYS A 127 -1.82 -10.57 -27.18
C LYS A 127 -0.75 -10.65 -28.28
N SER A 128 0.42 -10.06 -28.04
CA SER A 128 1.51 -10.08 -29.00
C SER A 128 2.13 -11.47 -29.18
N PHE A 129 2.18 -12.26 -28.11
CA PHE A 129 2.63 -13.65 -28.13
C PHE A 129 1.69 -14.52 -28.96
N ILE A 130 0.38 -14.42 -28.75
CA ILE A 130 -0.66 -15.07 -29.58
C ILE A 130 -0.47 -14.71 -31.05
N LYS A 131 -0.23 -13.43 -31.35
CA LYS A 131 -0.03 -12.96 -32.74
C LYS A 131 1.17 -13.63 -33.38
N ASN A 132 2.22 -13.89 -32.60
CA ASN A 132 3.40 -14.60 -33.07
C ASN A 132 3.12 -16.10 -33.27
N LEU A 133 2.39 -16.75 -32.36
CA LEU A 133 1.98 -18.15 -32.51
C LEU A 133 1.16 -18.35 -33.79
N LEU A 134 0.20 -17.47 -34.07
CA LEU A 134 -0.67 -17.52 -35.25
C LEU A 134 0.06 -17.40 -36.60
N LYS A 135 1.33 -16.96 -36.63
CA LYS A 135 2.15 -16.96 -37.84
C LYS A 135 2.57 -18.37 -38.29
N ASN A 136 2.53 -19.35 -37.38
CA ASN A 136 2.89 -20.72 -37.71
C ASN A 136 1.81 -21.38 -38.58
N LYS A 137 2.15 -21.61 -39.86
CA LYS A 137 1.24 -22.24 -40.84
C LYS A 137 0.94 -23.72 -40.55
N LYS A 138 1.68 -24.37 -39.64
CA LYS A 138 1.53 -25.78 -39.27
C LYS A 138 0.73 -25.99 -37.98
N LEU A 139 0.02 -24.96 -37.48
CA LEU A 139 -0.84 -25.11 -36.31
C LEU A 139 -1.99 -26.08 -36.59
N ASP A 140 -2.31 -26.87 -35.58
CA ASP A 140 -3.55 -27.66 -35.55
C ASP A 140 -4.75 -26.72 -35.73
N PRO A 141 -5.76 -27.06 -36.57
CA PRO A 141 -6.89 -26.17 -36.83
C PRO A 141 -7.67 -25.76 -35.56
N PHE A 142 -7.81 -26.66 -34.59
CA PHE A 142 -8.49 -26.34 -33.32
C PHE A 142 -7.65 -25.35 -32.50
N VAL A 143 -6.34 -25.60 -32.37
CA VAL A 143 -5.42 -24.71 -31.65
C VAL A 143 -5.40 -23.33 -32.31
N LYS A 144 -5.44 -23.26 -33.64
CA LYS A 144 -5.50 -22.00 -34.37
C LYS A 144 -6.77 -21.21 -34.04
N LEU A 145 -7.94 -21.85 -34.04
CA LEU A 145 -9.21 -21.20 -33.69
C LEU A 145 -9.18 -20.71 -32.24
N ALA A 146 -8.80 -21.56 -31.28
CA ALA A 146 -8.67 -21.17 -29.88
C ALA A 146 -7.70 -19.98 -29.68
N LEU A 147 -6.60 -19.93 -30.43
CA LEU A 147 -5.69 -18.78 -30.42
C LEU A 147 -6.32 -17.50 -31.02
N GLN A 148 -7.21 -17.63 -32.01
CA GLN A 148 -7.94 -16.49 -32.56
C GLN A 148 -8.96 -15.97 -31.55
N ASP A 149 -9.69 -16.84 -30.87
CA ASP A 149 -10.64 -16.46 -29.82
C ASP A 149 -9.91 -15.77 -28.65
N CYS A 150 -8.78 -16.35 -28.23
CA CYS A 150 -7.89 -15.72 -27.25
C CYS A 150 -7.39 -14.34 -27.69
N MET A 151 -7.08 -14.14 -28.98
CA MET A 151 -6.64 -12.84 -29.50
C MET A 151 -7.71 -11.76 -29.30
N GLU A 152 -8.98 -12.11 -29.54
CA GLU A 152 -10.11 -11.19 -29.42
C GLU A 152 -10.31 -10.78 -27.97
N VAL A 153 -10.45 -11.75 -27.05
CA VAL A 153 -10.65 -11.44 -25.61
C VAL A 153 -9.46 -10.70 -25.00
N TYR A 154 -8.22 -10.98 -25.41
CA TYR A 154 -7.05 -10.21 -24.96
C TYR A 154 -6.98 -8.82 -25.58
N SER A 155 -7.55 -8.60 -26.77
CA SER A 155 -7.68 -7.27 -27.34
C SER A 155 -8.57 -6.40 -26.46
N ASP A 156 -9.75 -6.92 -26.11
CA ASP A 156 -10.72 -6.24 -25.28
C ASP A 156 -10.18 -6.01 -23.86
N ALA A 157 -9.54 -7.02 -23.26
CA ALA A 157 -8.93 -6.90 -21.94
C ALA A 157 -7.90 -5.76 -21.88
N VAL A 158 -7.09 -5.56 -22.92
CA VAL A 158 -6.09 -4.48 -22.95
C VAL A 158 -6.76 -3.09 -22.94
N ASP A 159 -7.87 -2.93 -23.65
CA ASP A 159 -8.63 -1.69 -23.69
C ASP A 159 -9.36 -1.43 -22.36
N LEU A 160 -10.00 -2.46 -21.79
CA LEU A 160 -10.60 -2.41 -20.46
C LEU A 160 -9.58 -2.03 -19.38
N LEU A 161 -8.38 -2.61 -19.41
CA LEU A 161 -7.32 -2.29 -18.45
C LEU A 161 -6.79 -0.86 -18.62
N LYS A 162 -6.81 -0.32 -19.85
CA LYS A 162 -6.47 1.11 -20.09
C LYS A 162 -7.51 2.02 -19.43
N GLU A 163 -8.78 1.65 -19.47
CA GLU A 163 -9.86 2.38 -18.80
C GLU A 163 -9.83 2.21 -17.28
N ALA A 164 -9.56 1.00 -16.78
CA ALA A 164 -9.41 0.74 -15.34
C ALA A 164 -8.35 1.65 -14.69
N ILE A 165 -7.25 1.92 -15.39
CA ILE A 165 -6.24 2.90 -14.92
C ILE A 165 -6.83 4.31 -14.77
N LYS A 166 -7.71 4.74 -15.70
CA LYS A 166 -8.40 6.04 -15.61
C LYS A 166 -9.37 6.05 -14.44
N ASP A 167 -10.16 4.99 -14.30
CA ASP A 167 -11.13 4.84 -13.21
C ASP A 167 -10.47 4.89 -11.83
N VAL A 168 -9.35 4.19 -11.63
CA VAL A 168 -8.57 4.27 -10.38
C VAL A 168 -8.07 5.70 -10.10
N LYS A 169 -7.63 6.42 -11.13
CA LYS A 169 -7.19 7.81 -10.98
C LYS A 169 -8.34 8.71 -10.55
N GLU A 170 -9.49 8.52 -11.16
CA GLU A 170 -10.75 9.27 -10.96
C GLU A 170 -11.57 8.77 -9.77
N LYS A 171 -11.04 7.81 -8.99
CA LYS A 171 -11.66 7.21 -7.79
C LYS A 171 -12.95 6.42 -8.06
N ARG A 172 -13.18 6.03 -9.32
CA ARG A 172 -14.25 5.12 -9.76
C ARG A 172 -13.86 3.66 -9.53
N TYR A 173 -13.71 3.28 -8.26
CA TYR A 173 -13.14 1.97 -7.90
C TYR A 173 -14.05 0.79 -8.26
N SER A 174 -15.38 0.98 -8.21
CA SER A 174 -16.35 -0.04 -8.64
C SER A 174 -16.19 -0.36 -10.13
N GLU A 175 -16.08 0.68 -10.96
CA GLU A 175 -15.90 0.58 -12.41
C GLU A 175 -14.54 -0.01 -12.76
N ALA A 176 -13.49 0.36 -12.01
CA ALA A 176 -12.17 -0.25 -12.16
C ALA A 176 -12.20 -1.75 -11.84
N ASN A 177 -12.91 -2.14 -10.77
CA ASN A 177 -13.05 -3.54 -10.37
C ASN A 177 -13.78 -4.35 -11.43
N ILE A 178 -14.89 -3.86 -11.99
CA ILE A 178 -15.61 -4.54 -13.08
C ILE A 178 -14.66 -4.82 -14.25
N LYS A 179 -13.88 -3.83 -14.68
CA LYS A 179 -12.95 -3.97 -15.80
C LYS A 179 -11.78 -4.93 -15.52
N LEU A 180 -11.30 -4.95 -14.28
CA LEU A 180 -10.27 -5.89 -13.85
C LEU A 180 -10.79 -7.32 -13.77
N SER A 181 -12.01 -7.51 -13.26
CA SER A 181 -12.68 -8.82 -13.28
C SER A 181 -12.85 -9.32 -14.72
N SER A 182 -13.29 -8.46 -15.65
CA SER A 182 -13.38 -8.85 -17.06
C SER A 182 -12.04 -9.26 -17.68
N ALA A 183 -10.92 -8.61 -17.30
CA ALA A 183 -9.59 -9.01 -17.75
C ALA A 183 -9.14 -10.35 -17.13
N MET A 184 -9.51 -10.61 -15.87
CA MET A 184 -9.30 -11.88 -15.19
C MET A 184 -10.10 -13.01 -15.86
N ASP A 185 -11.38 -12.76 -16.17
CA ASP A 185 -12.25 -13.69 -16.90
C ASP A 185 -11.69 -13.97 -18.29
N SER A 186 -11.23 -12.95 -19.03
CA SER A 186 -10.60 -13.11 -20.35
C SER A 186 -9.42 -14.09 -20.33
N SER A 187 -8.57 -13.99 -19.30
CA SER A 187 -7.44 -14.93 -19.15
C SER A 187 -7.88 -16.35 -18.80
N SER A 188 -8.94 -16.50 -18.01
CA SER A 188 -9.48 -17.82 -17.62
C SER A 188 -10.20 -18.48 -18.80
N SER A 189 -11.08 -17.75 -19.48
CA SER A 189 -11.80 -18.24 -20.66
C SER A 189 -10.86 -18.60 -21.81
N CYS A 190 -9.78 -17.83 -22.01
CA CYS A 190 -8.76 -18.21 -22.99
C CYS A 190 -8.08 -19.54 -22.63
N GLU A 191 -7.79 -19.80 -21.36
CA GLU A 191 -7.22 -21.08 -20.93
C GLU A 191 -8.22 -22.23 -21.09
N GLU A 192 -9.46 -22.01 -20.68
CA GLU A 192 -10.54 -22.99 -20.74
C GLU A 192 -10.91 -23.39 -22.17
N GLY A 193 -10.80 -22.47 -23.13
CA GLY A 193 -11.08 -22.76 -24.54
C GLY A 193 -10.20 -23.87 -25.13
N PHE A 194 -8.98 -24.07 -24.63
CA PHE A 194 -8.13 -25.18 -25.07
C PHE A 194 -8.59 -26.53 -24.48
N ASN A 195 -9.24 -26.52 -23.32
CA ASN A 195 -9.68 -27.74 -22.63
C ASN A 195 -10.90 -28.40 -23.28
N GLU A 196 -11.57 -27.72 -24.22
CA GLU A 196 -12.69 -28.30 -24.98
C GLU A 196 -12.28 -29.53 -25.81
N LYS A 197 -10.99 -29.66 -26.14
CA LYS A 197 -10.45 -30.82 -26.87
C LYS A 197 -9.36 -31.52 -26.09
N LYS A 198 -9.64 -32.76 -25.68
CA LYS A 198 -8.66 -33.62 -24.98
C LYS A 198 -7.35 -33.75 -25.76
N GLY A 199 -6.22 -33.61 -25.06
CA GLY A 199 -4.88 -33.73 -25.62
C GLY A 199 -4.40 -32.49 -26.38
N LYS A 200 -5.07 -31.34 -26.23
CA LYS A 200 -4.64 -30.05 -26.77
C LYS A 200 -4.39 -29.06 -25.63
N ASP A 201 -3.20 -29.14 -25.05
CA ASP A 201 -2.80 -28.22 -23.99
C ASP A 201 -2.65 -26.78 -24.51
N SER A 202 -3.00 -25.81 -23.66
CA SER A 202 -2.86 -24.40 -23.96
C SER A 202 -1.38 -24.01 -24.10
N PRO A 203 -0.96 -23.40 -25.22
CA PRO A 203 0.38 -22.82 -25.33
C PRO A 203 0.50 -21.50 -24.55
N LEU A 204 -0.56 -21.07 -23.85
CA LEU A 204 -0.67 -19.80 -23.14
C LEU A 204 -0.83 -19.99 -21.62
N THR A 205 -0.75 -21.21 -21.07
CA THR A 205 -1.04 -21.50 -19.66
C THR A 205 -0.30 -20.58 -18.70
N LYS A 206 0.98 -20.30 -18.98
CA LYS A 206 1.78 -19.41 -18.13
C LYS A 206 1.27 -17.96 -18.24
N GLU A 207 1.10 -17.47 -19.46
CA GLU A 207 0.64 -16.12 -19.76
C GLU A 207 -0.74 -15.84 -19.16
N ASN A 208 -1.67 -16.79 -19.30
CA ASN A 208 -3.02 -16.73 -18.75
C ASN A 208 -2.97 -16.68 -17.22
N LYS A 209 -2.20 -17.57 -16.58
CA LYS A 209 -2.04 -17.59 -15.13
C LYS A 209 -1.40 -16.32 -14.57
N ASP A 210 -0.44 -15.75 -15.28
CA ASP A 210 0.22 -14.51 -14.87
C ASP A 210 -0.75 -13.32 -14.94
N VAL A 211 -1.53 -13.18 -16.03
CA VAL A 211 -2.55 -12.13 -16.16
C VAL A 211 -3.63 -12.27 -15.10
N PHE A 212 -4.13 -13.50 -14.88
CA PHE A 212 -5.12 -13.81 -13.85
C PHE A 212 -4.67 -13.35 -12.46
N GLN A 213 -3.48 -13.79 -12.02
CA GLN A 213 -2.96 -13.42 -10.71
C GLN A 213 -2.69 -11.91 -10.58
N LEU A 214 -2.20 -11.24 -11.63
CA LEU A 214 -2.00 -9.79 -11.63
C LEU A 214 -3.32 -9.02 -11.53
N ALA A 215 -4.38 -9.50 -12.20
CA ALA A 215 -5.72 -8.94 -12.10
C ALA A 215 -6.29 -9.12 -10.68
N ALA A 216 -6.16 -10.32 -10.09
CA ALA A 216 -6.56 -10.59 -8.70
C ALA A 216 -5.82 -9.71 -7.69
N ILE A 217 -4.49 -9.55 -7.84
CA ILE A 217 -3.68 -8.61 -7.03
C ILE A 217 -4.22 -7.18 -7.17
N SER A 218 -4.50 -6.74 -8.39
CA SER A 218 -5.02 -5.40 -8.65
C SER A 218 -6.37 -5.16 -7.97
N LEU A 219 -7.31 -6.10 -8.10
CA LEU A 219 -8.62 -6.08 -7.42
C LEU A 219 -8.46 -5.99 -5.91
N SER A 220 -7.62 -6.86 -5.33
CA SER A 220 -7.36 -6.89 -3.89
C SER A 220 -6.85 -5.53 -3.39
N ILE A 221 -5.88 -4.92 -4.09
CA ILE A 221 -5.32 -3.62 -3.69
C ILE A 221 -6.36 -2.50 -3.82
N ILE A 222 -7.15 -2.48 -4.89
CA ILE A 222 -8.18 -1.44 -5.09
C ILE A 222 -9.27 -1.55 -4.02
N ASN A 223 -9.65 -2.76 -3.62
CA ASN A 223 -10.60 -2.98 -2.54
C ASN A 223 -10.09 -2.46 -1.18
N MET A 224 -8.78 -2.43 -0.96
CA MET A 224 -8.20 -1.83 0.25
C MET A 224 -8.34 -0.30 0.28
N PHE A 225 -8.61 0.39 -0.84
CA PHE A 225 -8.80 1.86 -0.85
C PHE A 225 -10.02 2.31 -0.03
N GLY A 226 -11.03 1.44 0.12
CA GLY A 226 -12.25 1.71 0.89
C GLY A 226 -12.15 1.39 2.38
N GLY A 227 -11.02 0.82 2.85
CA GLY A 227 -10.86 0.25 4.19
C GLY A 227 -10.73 1.25 5.36
N ASN A 228 -10.88 2.56 5.13
CA ASN A 228 -11.01 3.56 6.21
C ASN A 228 -12.48 3.87 6.56
N GLY A 229 -13.45 3.02 6.17
CA GLY A 229 -14.86 3.41 6.28
C GLY A 229 -15.92 2.35 6.48
N TYR A 230 -15.67 1.03 6.47
CA TYR A 230 -16.70 0.03 6.80
C TYR A 230 -16.09 -1.26 7.37
N TYR A 231 -15.79 -1.23 8.67
CA TYR A 231 -16.04 -2.29 9.66
C TYR A 231 -16.27 -1.61 11.00
#